data_AF-U6KI12-F1
#
_entry.id   AF-U6KI12-F1
#
_cell.length_a   1.000
_cell.length_b   1.000
_cell.length_c   1.000
_cell.angle_alpha   90.00
_cell.angle_beta   90.00
_cell.angle_gamma   90.00
#
_symmetry.space_group_name_H-M   'P 1'
#
loop_
_entity.id
_entity.type
_entity.pdbx_description
1 polymer ?
#
loop_
_entity_poly.entity_id
_entity_poly.type
_entity_poly.pdbx_seq_one_letter_code
_entity_poly.pdbx_strand_id
1 'polypeptide(L)'
;MRVHPTLLRRAFTPGAVLNSRGSPKFQQVTLGSYPVPPEQELLWKNRMKAYGGYIQQTISPFQMKIIWPFWHTFPARTWAKFSAYYWWWVWPGIVTYGIIKKMFHDAESEVRNKYWY
;
A
#
# COMPACT_ATOMS: atom_id res chain seq x y z
N MET A 1 -40.81 33.11 -43.95
CA MET A 1 -40.54 32.67 -42.57
C MET A 1 -40.53 33.90 -41.66
N ARG A 2 -41.50 34.07 -40.76
CA ARG A 2 -41.52 35.19 -39.81
C ARG A 2 -40.80 34.74 -38.54
N VAL A 3 -39.59 35.25 -38.32
CA VAL A 3 -38.83 34.97 -37.10
C VAL A 3 -39.41 35.84 -35.98
N HIS A 4 -39.93 35.22 -34.93
CA HIS A 4 -40.51 35.95 -33.80
C HIS A 4 -39.41 36.77 -33.09
N PRO A 5 -39.60 38.08 -32.86
CA PRO A 5 -38.57 38.97 -32.29
C PRO A 5 -38.15 38.57 -30.87
N THR A 6 -38.98 37.80 -30.17
CA THR A 6 -38.69 37.23 -28.84
C THR A 6 -37.61 36.15 -28.85
N LEU A 7 -37.43 35.43 -29.97
CA LEU A 7 -36.39 34.39 -30.09
C LEU A 7 -35.01 35.01 -30.34
N LEU A 8 -34.94 36.07 -31.15
CA LEU A 8 -33.69 36.79 -31.41
C LEU A 8 -33.20 37.50 -30.15
N ARG A 9 -34.09 38.11 -29.35
CA ARG A 9 -33.69 38.78 -28.09
C ARG A 9 -33.11 37.81 -27.05
N ARG A 10 -33.46 36.52 -27.11
CA ARG A 10 -32.96 35.47 -26.20
C ARG A 10 -31.64 34.85 -26.64
N ALA A 11 -31.25 34.98 -27.92
CA ALA A 11 -29.96 34.48 -28.40
C ALA A 11 -28.77 35.38 -27.99
N PHE A 12 -29.02 36.66 -27.71
CA PHE A 12 -28.00 37.63 -27.33
C PHE A 12 -27.74 37.77 -25.82
N THR A 13 -28.33 36.89 -24.99
CA THR A 13 -28.08 36.88 -23.53
C THR A 13 -27.11 35.72 -23.20
N PRO A 14 -25.82 35.98 -22.94
CA PRO A 14 -24.88 34.94 -22.54
C PRO A 14 -25.24 34.46 -21.13
N GLY A 15 -25.77 33.25 -21.01
CA GLY A 15 -26.15 32.64 -19.72
C GLY A 15 -27.55 32.01 -19.67
N ALA A 16 -28.35 32.11 -20.73
CA ALA A 16 -29.61 31.37 -20.82
C ALA A 16 -29.33 29.88 -21.10
N VAL A 17 -29.17 29.08 -20.03
CA VAL A 17 -29.11 27.63 -20.13
C VAL A 17 -30.47 27.14 -20.61
N LEU A 18 -30.55 26.75 -21.89
CA LEU A 18 -31.67 25.95 -22.37
C LEU A 18 -31.68 24.67 -21.55
N ASN A 19 -32.71 24.46 -20.73
CA ASN A 19 -33.07 23.11 -20.29
C ASN A 19 -33.45 22.35 -21.55
N SER A 20 -32.44 21.76 -22.19
CA SER A 20 -32.61 20.76 -23.23
C SER A 20 -33.53 19.71 -22.63
N ARG A 21 -34.77 19.64 -23.12
CA ARG A 21 -35.58 18.43 -22.95
C ARG A 21 -34.80 17.35 -23.69
N GLY A 22 -33.89 16.69 -22.97
CA GLY A 22 -33.12 15.58 -23.51
C GLY A 22 -34.11 14.58 -24.10
N SER A 23 -33.84 14.12 -25.31
CA SER A 23 -34.64 13.05 -25.90
C SER A 23 -34.65 11.86 -24.95
N PRO A 24 -35.77 11.12 -24.83
CA PRO A 24 -35.81 9.95 -23.95
C PRO A 24 -34.71 8.94 -24.35
N LYS A 25 -34.13 8.24 -23.36
CA LYS A 25 -32.92 7.41 -23.53
C LYS A 25 -32.98 6.42 -24.72
N PHE A 26 -34.16 5.95 -25.10
CA PHE A 26 -34.33 5.03 -26.24
C PHE A 26 -34.12 5.68 -27.62
N GLN A 27 -34.16 7.01 -27.71
CA GLN A 27 -33.89 7.79 -28.94
C GLN A 27 -32.46 8.34 -28.98
N GLN A 28 -31.70 8.22 -27.89
CA GLN A 28 -30.31 8.65 -27.83
C GLN A 28 -29.41 7.53 -28.37
N VAL A 29 -29.45 7.29 -29.68
CA VAL A 29 -28.46 6.44 -30.33
C VAL A 29 -27.21 7.28 -30.55
N THR A 30 -26.08 6.91 -29.92
CA THR A 30 -24.80 7.58 -30.15
C THR A 30 -24.39 7.39 -31.61
N LEU A 31 -24.34 8.50 -32.36
CA LEU A 31 -23.87 8.53 -33.74
C LEU A 31 -22.42 8.01 -33.75
N GLY A 32 -22.21 6.80 -34.32
CA GLY A 32 -20.90 6.15 -34.36
C GLY A 32 -20.67 5.02 -33.36
N SER A 33 -21.71 4.42 -32.77
CA SER A 33 -21.61 3.15 -32.05
C SER A 33 -21.33 2.00 -33.03
N TYR A 34 -20.09 1.85 -33.45
CA TYR A 34 -19.63 0.57 -33.94
C TYR A 34 -19.88 -0.47 -32.83
N PRO A 35 -20.35 -1.68 -33.15
CA PRO A 35 -20.41 -2.74 -32.15
C PRO A 35 -18.97 -3.01 -31.73
N VAL A 36 -18.56 -2.44 -30.59
CA VAL A 36 -17.38 -2.91 -29.90
C VAL A 36 -17.68 -4.39 -29.65
N PRO A 37 -16.94 -5.32 -30.25
CA PRO A 37 -17.24 -6.74 -30.11
C PRO A 37 -17.39 -7.03 -28.62
N PRO A 38 -18.43 -7.78 -28.20
CA PRO A 38 -18.76 -7.96 -26.79
C PRO A 38 -17.56 -8.50 -26.00
N GLU A 39 -16.66 -9.21 -26.68
CA GLU A 39 -15.38 -9.66 -26.14
C GLU A 39 -14.48 -8.52 -25.66
N GLN A 40 -14.36 -7.41 -26.39
CA GLN A 40 -13.56 -6.24 -25.99
C GLN A 40 -14.18 -5.47 -24.83
N GLU A 41 -15.51 -5.39 -24.76
CA GLU A 41 -16.20 -4.79 -23.61
C GLU A 41 -16.01 -5.65 -22.35
N LEU A 42 -16.10 -6.98 -22.50
CA LEU A 42 -15.80 -7.93 -21.43
C LEU A 42 -14.33 -7.86 -21.01
N LEU A 43 -13.40 -7.73 -21.95
CA LEU A 43 -11.96 -7.56 -21.68
C LEU A 43 -11.70 -6.29 -20.86
N TRP A 44 -12.31 -5.16 -21.24
CA TRP A 44 -12.20 -3.90 -20.50
C TRP A 44 -12.86 -3.95 -19.13
N LYS A 45 -14.03 -4.60 -18.99
CA LYS A 45 -14.72 -4.79 -17.70
C LYS A 45 -13.98 -5.77 -16.78
N ASN A 46 -13.27 -6.74 -17.35
CA ASN A 46 -12.54 -7.78 -16.62
C ASN A 46 -11.07 -7.43 -16.36
N ARG A 47 -10.55 -6.32 -16.90
CA ARG A 47 -9.13 -5.94 -16.76
C ARG A 47 -8.63 -5.82 -15.32
N MET A 48 -9.53 -5.52 -14.37
CA MET A 48 -9.24 -5.40 -12.94
C MET A 48 -9.76 -6.59 -12.13
N LYS A 49 -10.46 -7.53 -12.77
CA LYS A 49 -10.97 -8.75 -12.11
C LYS A 49 -9.97 -9.87 -12.34
N ALA A 50 -9.16 -10.16 -11.33
CA ALA A 50 -8.40 -11.39 -11.32
C ALA A 50 -9.33 -12.55 -10.92
N TYR A 51 -9.75 -13.33 -11.90
CA TYR A 51 -10.47 -14.57 -11.67
C TYR A 51 -9.49 -15.59 -11.06
N GLY A 52 -9.47 -15.70 -9.73
CA GLY A 52 -8.64 -16.65 -8.98
C GLY A 52 -7.14 -16.34 -8.90
N GLY A 53 -6.69 -15.18 -9.38
CA GLY A 53 -5.27 -14.79 -9.42
C GLY A 53 -4.91 -13.64 -8.47
N TYR A 54 -3.65 -13.62 -8.00
CA TYR A 54 -3.10 -12.50 -7.24
C TYR A 54 -2.76 -11.34 -8.18
N ILE A 55 -3.31 -10.15 -7.93
CA ILE A 55 -2.97 -8.94 -8.68
C ILE A 55 -1.72 -8.32 -8.07
N GLN A 56 -0.58 -8.46 -8.75
CA GLN A 56 0.66 -7.82 -8.35
C GLN A 56 0.83 -6.50 -9.11
N GLN A 57 0.63 -5.37 -8.42
CA GLN A 57 0.96 -4.04 -8.95
C GLN A 57 2.37 -3.67 -8.50
N THR A 58 3.26 -3.38 -9.45
CA THR A 58 4.59 -2.85 -9.19
C THR A 58 4.69 -1.45 -9.77
N ILE A 59 5.45 -0.60 -9.09
CA ILE A 59 5.75 0.77 -9.54
C ILE A 59 7.18 0.78 -10.07
N SER A 60 7.46 1.59 -11.09
CA SER A 60 8.82 1.71 -11.62
C SER A 60 9.78 2.19 -10.52
N PRO A 61 10.97 1.57 -10.37
CA PRO A 61 11.96 1.97 -9.37
C PRO A 61 12.38 3.44 -9.48
N PHE A 62 12.37 4.00 -10.70
CA PHE A 62 12.71 5.40 -10.96
C PHE A 62 11.67 6.40 -10.43
N GLN A 63 10.46 5.94 -10.11
CA GLN A 63 9.38 6.78 -9.58
C GLN A 63 9.30 6.76 -8.04
N MET A 64 10.06 5.88 -7.38
CA MET A 64 9.95 5.65 -5.93
C MET A 64 10.93 6.53 -5.15
N LYS A 65 10.46 7.17 -4.07
CA LYS A 65 11.33 7.76 -3.05
C LYS A 65 11.87 6.63 -2.17
N ILE A 66 13.04 6.09 -2.47
CA ILE A 66 13.59 4.91 -1.75
C ILE A 66 14.10 5.29 -0.35
N ILE A 67 14.74 6.45 -0.22
CA ILE A 67 15.47 6.84 0.99
C ILE A 67 14.53 7.24 2.14
N TRP A 68 13.46 7.98 1.83
CA TRP A 68 12.52 8.50 2.84
C TRP A 68 11.80 7.41 3.67
N PRO A 69 11.13 6.40 3.06
CA PRO A 69 10.47 5.35 3.82
C PRO A 69 11.47 4.45 4.53
N PHE A 70 12.69 4.29 4.01
CA PHE A 70 13.76 3.59 4.72
C PHE A 70 14.02 4.28 6.06
N TRP A 71 14.42 5.55 6.08
CA TRP A 71 14.72 6.25 7.34
C TRP A 71 13.55 6.33 8.32
N HIS A 72 12.33 6.56 7.82
CA HIS A 72 11.17 6.72 8.69
C HIS A 72 10.69 5.39 9.30
N THR A 73 10.83 4.26 8.59
CA THR A 73 10.32 2.96 9.06
C THR A 73 11.41 2.04 9.61
N PHE A 74 12.69 2.31 9.30
CA PHE A 74 13.81 1.48 9.67
C PHE A 74 13.96 1.32 11.20
N PRO A 75 13.95 2.38 12.03
CA PRO A 75 14.10 2.23 13.48
C PRO A 75 12.99 1.38 14.11
N ALA A 76 11.75 1.58 13.68
CA ALA A 76 10.61 0.81 14.17
C ALA A 76 10.70 -0.67 13.75
N ARG A 77 11.11 -0.93 12.50
CA ARG A 77 11.26 -2.28 11.97
C ARG A 77 12.43 -3.02 12.59
N THR A 78 13.57 -2.36 12.81
CA THR A 78 14.72 -2.96 13.49
C THR A 78 14.38 -3.28 14.94
N TRP A 79 13.75 -2.35 15.68
CA TRP A 79 13.31 -2.62 17.05
C TRP A 79 12.35 -3.80 17.14
N ALA A 80 11.35 -3.89 16.25
CA ALA A 80 10.40 -5.00 16.24
C ALA A 80 11.09 -6.35 15.98
N LYS A 81 12.12 -6.39 15.13
CA LYS A 81 12.90 -7.61 14.89
C LYS A 81 13.83 -7.93 16.05
N PHE A 82 14.56 -6.94 16.58
CA PHE A 82 15.46 -7.15 17.71
C PHE A 82 14.71 -7.61 18.95
N SER A 83 13.60 -6.96 19.33
CA SER A 83 12.82 -7.34 20.50
C SER A 83 12.24 -8.75 20.40
N ALA A 84 11.82 -9.20 19.22
CA ALA A 84 11.32 -10.55 19.01
C ALA A 84 12.40 -11.64 19.19
N TYR A 85 13.64 -11.36 18.80
CA TYR A 85 14.74 -12.34 18.87
C TYR A 85 15.66 -12.17 20.08
N TYR A 86 15.57 -11.05 20.80
CA TYR A 86 16.45 -10.70 21.92
C TYR A 86 16.52 -11.80 22.98
N TRP A 87 15.37 -12.37 23.35
CA TRP A 87 15.29 -13.35 24.43
C TRP A 87 16.12 -14.62 24.17
N TRP A 88 16.15 -15.08 22.92
CA TRP A 88 16.93 -16.26 22.51
C TRP A 88 18.43 -16.06 22.63
N TRP A 89 18.91 -14.81 22.60
CA TRP A 89 20.33 -14.49 22.78
C TRP A 89 20.68 -14.24 24.25
N VAL A 90 19.77 -13.61 24.98
CA VAL A 90 19.99 -13.19 26.36
C VAL A 90 19.99 -14.36 27.31
N TRP A 91 19.07 -15.30 27.11
CA TRP A 91 18.94 -16.45 28.01
C TRP A 91 20.21 -17.34 28.02
N PRO A 92 20.77 -17.77 26.86
CA PRO A 92 22.04 -18.50 26.83
C PRO A 92 23.21 -17.66 27.36
N GLY A 93 23.22 -16.34 27.10
CA GLY A 93 24.26 -15.44 27.61
C GLY A 93 24.27 -15.36 29.13
N ILE A 94 23.10 -15.24 29.76
CA ILE A 94 22.97 -15.21 31.22
C ILE A 94 23.37 -16.56 31.83
N VAL A 95 22.91 -17.67 31.26
CA VAL A 95 23.22 -19.02 31.75
C VAL A 95 24.72 -19.31 31.67
N THR A 96 25.35 -19.04 30.52
CA THR A 96 26.80 -19.26 30.34
C THR A 96 27.63 -18.38 31.27
N TYR A 97 27.27 -17.10 31.40
CA TYR A 97 27.93 -16.18 32.33
C TYR A 97 27.82 -16.66 33.80
N GLY A 98 26.63 -17.11 34.21
CA GLY A 98 26.41 -17.65 35.56
C GLY A 98 27.25 -18.89 35.86
N ILE A 99 27.33 -19.83 34.91
CA ILE A 99 28.15 -21.04 35.05
C ILE A 99 29.63 -20.67 35.18
N ILE A 100 30.13 -19.80 34.31
CA ILE A 100 31.53 -19.36 34.34
C ILE A 100 31.87 -18.70 35.68
N LYS A 101 31.01 -17.79 36.16
CA LYS A 101 31.20 -17.13 37.45
C LYS A 101 31.22 -18.12 38.62
N LYS A 102 30.33 -19.11 38.60
CA LYS A 102 30.31 -20.16 39.62
C LYS A 102 31.61 -20.98 39.60
N MET A 103 32.08 -21.40 38.43
CA MET A 103 33.31 -22.18 38.29
C MET A 103 34.53 -21.45 38.87
N PHE A 104 34.65 -20.14 38.61
CA PHE A 104 35.74 -19.34 39.20
C PHE A 104 35.62 -19.23 40.73
N HIS A 105 34.40 -19.02 41.24
CA HIS A 105 34.18 -18.95 42.68
C HIS A 105 34.51 -20.27 43.40
N ASP A 106 34.09 -21.39 42.82
CA ASP A 106 34.36 -22.72 43.36
C ASP A 106 35.88 -23.01 43.34
N ALA A 107 36.58 -22.67 42.25
CA ALA A 107 38.03 -22.83 42.13
C ALA A 107 38.80 -21.98 43.16
N GLU A 108 38.41 -20.72 43.36
CA GLU A 108 39.00 -19.87 44.40
C GLU A 108 38.76 -20.43 45.81
N SER A 109 37.56 -20.97 46.05
CA SER A 109 37.22 -21.58 47.34
C SER A 109 38.06 -22.83 47.63
N GLU A 110 38.31 -23.66 46.62
CA GLU A 110 39.12 -24.87 46.74
C GLU A 110 40.59 -24.54 47.01
N VAL A 111 41.16 -23.59 46.26
CA VAL A 111 42.54 -23.11 46.47
C VAL A 111 42.69 -22.54 47.88
N ARG A 112 41.76 -21.69 48.32
CA ARG A 112 41.78 -21.13 49.67
C ARG A 112 41.73 -22.22 50.74
N ASN A 113 40.86 -23.21 50.60
CA ASN A 113 40.76 -24.31 51.57
C ASN A 113 42.00 -25.19 51.60
N LYS A 114 42.71 -25.34 50.47
CA LYS A 114 43.89 -26.22 50.35
C LYS A 114 45.19 -25.58 50.82
N TYR A 115 45.33 -24.27 50.70
CA TYR A 115 46.59 -23.57 50.97
C TYR A 115 46.57 -22.62 52.17
N TRP A 116 45.39 -22.22 52.68
CA TRP A 116 45.27 -21.26 53.79
C TRP A 116 44.73 -21.86 55.10
N TYR A 117 44.68 -23.20 55.19
CA TYR A 117 44.68 -23.96 56.44
C TYR A 117 46.00 -24.73 56.55
#